data_AF-X7ZZB6-F1
#
_entry.id   AF-X7ZZB6-F1
#
_cell.length_a   1.000
_cell.length_b   1.000
_cell.length_c   1.000
_cell.angle_alpha   90.00
_cell.angle_beta   90.00
_cell.angle_gamma   90.00
#
_symmetry.space_group_name_H-M   'P 1'
#
loop_
_entity.id
_entity.type
_entity.pdbx_description
1 polymer ?
#
loop_
_entity_poly.entity_id
_entity_poly.type
_entity_poly.pdbx_seq_one_letter_code
_entity_poly.pdbx_strand_id
1 'polypeptide(L)'
;MAADQLLATANGWHGLTSELLTTATPSELGFSSQASAAAVDAVHAGVAAAAEAFAARTQITAVKTAAASFAYASMDANSRDLLRAIGESL
;
A
#
# COMPACT_ATOMS: atom_id res chain seq x y z
N MET A 1 -19.07 6.38 5.75
CA MET A 1 -18.42 5.80 6.95
C MET A 1 -17.52 4.63 6.58
N ALA A 2 -18.02 3.46 6.15
CA ALA A 2 -17.16 2.31 5.82
C ALA A 2 -16.27 2.54 4.58
N ALA A 3 -16.82 3.11 3.50
CA ALA A 3 -16.05 3.44 2.30
C ALA A 3 -14.95 4.49 2.56
N ASP A 4 -15.24 5.51 3.36
CA ASP A 4 -14.27 6.55 3.73
C ASP A 4 -13.11 5.98 4.52
N GLN A 5 -13.39 5.03 5.41
CA GLN A 5 -12.36 4.37 6.21
C GLN A 5 -11.43 3.51 5.36
N LEU A 6 -11.96 2.81 4.34
CA LEU A 6 -11.14 2.09 3.36
C LEU A 6 -10.21 3.04 2.58
N LEU A 7 -10.73 4.20 2.16
CA LEU A 7 -9.92 5.18 1.44
C LEU A 7 -8.82 5.76 2.34
N ALA A 8 -9.14 6.07 3.60
CA ALA A 8 -8.15 6.52 4.59
C ALA A 8 -7.06 5.47 4.83
N THR A 9 -7.44 4.18 4.96
CA THR A 9 -6.47 3.08 5.11
C THR A 9 -5.58 2.94 3.87
N ALA A 10 -6.15 3.02 2.67
CA ALA A 10 -5.38 2.97 1.42
C ALA A 10 -4.34 4.09 1.35
N ASN A 11 -4.72 5.32 1.70
CA ASN A 11 -3.81 6.46 1.75
C ASN A 11 -2.72 6.29 2.82
N GLY A 12 -3.06 5.74 3.98
CA GLY A 12 -2.09 5.43 5.04
C GLY A 12 -1.02 4.44 4.56
N TRP A 13 -1.42 3.36 3.89
CA TRP A 13 -0.47 2.41 3.31
C TRP A 13 0.41 3.00 2.22
N HIS A 14 -0.12 3.93 1.42
CA HIS A 14 0.67 4.65 0.43
C HIS A 14 1.78 5.48 1.10
N GLY A 15 1.45 6.24 2.15
CA GLY A 15 2.42 7.02 2.92
C GLY A 15 3.51 6.15 3.55
N LEU A 16 3.11 5.08 4.25
CA LEU A 16 4.05 4.15 4.88
C LEU A 16 4.98 3.46 3.86
N THR A 17 4.47 3.17 2.66
CA THR A 17 5.28 2.58 1.58
C THR A 17 6.32 3.56 1.07
N SER A 18 5.94 4.84 0.93
CA SER A 18 6.89 5.90 0.56
C SER A 18 7.98 6.05 1.62
N GLU A 19 7.62 6.06 2.91
CA GLU A 19 8.58 6.15 4.01
C GLU A 19 9.56 4.98 4.01
N LEU A 20 9.06 3.75 3.82
CA LEU A 20 9.89 2.54 3.78
C LEU A 20 10.95 2.59 2.65
N LEU A 21 10.60 3.15 1.50
CA LEU A 21 11.55 3.28 0.39
C LEU A 21 12.55 4.43 0.59
N THR A 22 12.25 5.38 1.49
CA THR A 22 13.17 6.48 1.83
C THR A 22 14.21 6.12 2.89
N THR A 23 14.01 5.02 3.64
CA THR A 23 15.04 4.50 4.55
C THR A 23 16.24 3.98 3.74
N ALA A 24 17.21 4.88 3.53
CA ALA A 24 18.42 4.60 2.77
C ALA A 24 19.18 3.39 3.34
N THR A 25 19.58 2.46 2.47
CA THR A 25 20.66 1.52 2.77
C THR A 25 21.92 2.32 3.11
N PRO A 26 22.72 1.93 4.11
CA PRO A 26 23.97 2.60 4.42
C PRO A 26 24.82 2.75 3.16
N SER A 27 25.33 3.95 2.89
CA SER A 27 26.26 4.17 1.78
C SER A 27 27.43 3.21 1.89
N GLU A 28 27.77 2.61 0.74
CA GLU A 28 28.78 1.58 0.52
C GLU A 28 29.82 1.48 1.66
N LEU A 29 29.72 0.40 2.44
CA LEU A 29 30.80 -0.02 3.32
C LEU A 29 31.98 -0.34 2.39
N GLY A 30 33.04 0.47 2.47
CA GLY A 30 34.19 0.38 1.57
C GLY A 30 34.64 -1.08 1.37
N PHE A 31 34.82 -1.46 0.11
CA PHE A 31 35.12 -2.83 -0.35
C PHE A 31 36.27 -3.46 0.46
N SER A 32 35.92 -4.11 1.57
CA SER A 32 36.85 -4.86 2.38
C SER A 32 36.92 -6.27 1.82
N SER A 33 38.13 -6.76 1.56
CA SER A 33 38.36 -8.12 1.05
C SER A 33 38.08 -9.21 2.11
N GLN A 34 37.57 -8.86 3.29
CA GLN A 34 37.16 -9.82 4.31
C GLN A 34 35.83 -10.47 3.95
N ALA A 35 35.75 -11.80 4.07
CA ALA A 35 34.55 -12.58 3.80
C ALA A 35 33.31 -12.10 4.60
N SER A 36 33.52 -11.55 5.80
CA SER A 36 32.44 -10.98 6.62
C SER A 36 31.84 -9.70 6.02
N ALA A 37 32.63 -8.86 5.35
CA ALA A 37 32.13 -7.66 4.69
C ALA A 37 31.24 -8.03 3.50
N ALA A 38 31.71 -8.95 2.65
CA ALA A 38 30.91 -9.48 1.54
C ALA A 38 29.58 -10.11 2.02
N ALA A 39 29.59 -10.81 3.16
CA ALA A 39 28.37 -11.36 3.75
C ALA A 39 27.40 -10.26 4.22
N VAL A 40 27.90 -9.18 4.83
CA VAL A 40 27.08 -8.04 5.26
C VAL A 40 26.49 -7.30 4.06
N ASP A 41 27.27 -7.08 3.00
CA ASP A 41 26.77 -6.43 1.79
C ASP A 41 25.67 -7.27 1.10
N ALA A 42 25.84 -8.59 1.05
CA ALA A 42 24.82 -9.49 0.53
C ALA A 42 23.52 -9.43 1.37
N VAL A 43 23.62 -9.34 2.70
CA VAL A 43 22.45 -9.17 3.58
C VAL A 43 21.78 -7.82 3.32
N HIS A 44 22.53 -6.72 3.21
CA HIS A 44 21.96 -5.41 2.89
C HIS A 44 21.22 -5.42 1.55
N ALA A 45 21.82 -6.00 0.51
CA ALA A 45 21.18 -6.15 -0.80
C ALA A 45 19.89 -6.98 -0.72
N GLY A 46 19.91 -8.07 0.06
CA GLY A 46 18.72 -8.90 0.30
C GLY A 46 17.60 -8.14 1.02
N VAL A 47 17.94 -7.33 2.03
CA VAL A 47 16.97 -6.49 2.75
C VAL A 47 16.38 -5.43 1.83
N ALA A 48 17.20 -4.78 0.99
CA ALA A 48 16.73 -3.80 0.01
C ALA A 48 15.72 -4.42 -0.97
N ALA A 49 16.06 -5.57 -1.55
CA ALA A 49 15.16 -6.29 -2.47
C ALA A 49 13.85 -6.72 -1.77
N ALA A 50 13.92 -7.18 -0.51
CA ALA A 50 12.74 -7.54 0.26
C ALA A 50 11.85 -6.32 0.57
N ALA A 51 12.45 -5.17 0.89
CA ALA A 51 11.76 -3.92 1.15
C ALA A 51 11.02 -3.43 -0.11
N GLU A 52 11.68 -3.44 -1.28
CA GLU A 52 11.05 -3.11 -2.57
C GLU A 52 9.88 -4.04 -2.89
N ALA A 53 10.06 -5.36 -2.73
CA ALA A 53 9.01 -6.33 -2.98
C ALA A 53 7.82 -6.20 -2.01
N PHE A 54 8.07 -5.81 -0.76
CA PHE A 54 7.02 -5.51 0.21
C PHE A 54 6.30 -4.21 -0.14
N ALA A 55 7.04 -3.15 -0.46
CA ALA A 55 6.51 -1.87 -0.90
C ALA A 55 5.56 -2.05 -2.10
N ALA A 56 5.99 -2.77 -3.14
CA ALA A 56 5.16 -3.04 -4.31
C ALA A 56 3.84 -3.76 -3.97
N ARG A 57 3.90 -4.78 -3.10
CA ARG A 57 2.69 -5.51 -2.66
C ARG A 57 1.74 -4.63 -1.85
N THR A 58 2.28 -3.80 -0.97
CA THR A 58 1.51 -2.84 -0.17
C THR A 58 0.85 -1.79 -1.06
N GLN A 59 1.56 -1.27 -2.06
CA GLN A 59 1.03 -0.34 -3.06
C GLN A 59 -0.16 -0.93 -3.83
N ILE A 60 -0.01 -2.17 -4.34
CA ILE A 60 -1.09 -2.89 -5.04
C ILE A 60 -2.31 -3.06 -4.13
N THR A 61 -2.06 -3.38 -2.86
CA THR A 61 -3.13 -3.56 -1.86
C THR A 61 -3.86 -2.25 -1.58
N ALA A 62 -3.13 -1.14 -1.43
CA ALA A 62 -3.71 0.19 -1.28
C ALA A 62 -4.62 0.56 -2.46
N VAL A 63 -4.17 0.32 -3.69
CA VAL A 63 -4.97 0.57 -4.90
C VAL A 63 -6.27 -0.26 -4.89
N LYS A 64 -6.19 -1.55 -4.57
CA LYS A 64 -7.37 -2.41 -4.48
C LYS A 64 -8.35 -1.95 -3.40
N THR A 65 -7.85 -1.53 -2.25
CA THR A 65 -8.68 -1.02 -1.15
C THR A 65 -9.36 0.30 -1.52
N ALA A 66 -8.66 1.20 -2.21
CA ALA A 66 -9.27 2.42 -2.75
C ALA A 66 -10.35 2.10 -3.79
N ALA A 67 -10.10 1.15 -4.70
CA ALA A 67 -11.12 0.71 -5.66
C ALA A 67 -12.36 0.12 -4.96
N ALA A 68 -12.18 -0.66 -3.89
CA ALA A 68 -13.28 -1.19 -3.09
C ALA A 68 -14.09 -0.08 -2.40
N SER A 69 -13.42 0.96 -1.88
CA SER A 69 -14.08 2.16 -1.34
C SER A 69 -15.05 2.78 -2.35
N PHE A 70 -14.57 3.06 -3.57
CA PHE A 70 -15.39 3.66 -4.62
C PHE A 70 -16.56 2.75 -5.03
N ALA A 71 -16.32 1.45 -5.15
CA ALA A 71 -17.36 0.48 -5.50
C ALA A 71 -18.47 0.44 -4.45
N TYR A 72 -18.12 0.42 -3.16
CA TYR A 72 -19.12 0.43 -2.09
C TYR A 72 -19.89 1.75 -2.01
N ALA A 73 -19.22 2.90 -2.20
CA ALA A 73 -19.89 4.19 -2.24
C ALA A 73 -20.92 4.27 -3.39
N SER A 74 -20.55 3.77 -4.57
CA SER A 74 -21.46 3.71 -5.72
C SER A 74 -22.65 2.77 -5.47
N MET A 75 -22.40 1.61 -4.86
CA MET A 75 -23.47 0.65 -4.53
C MET A 75 -24.45 1.20 -3.50
N ASP A 76 -23.98 1.94 -2.50
CA ASP A 76 -24.84 2.61 -1.51
C ASP A 76 -25.72 3.68 -2.17
N ALA A 77 -25.14 4.54 -3.01
CA ALA A 77 -25.87 5.56 -3.75
C ALA A 77 -26.96 4.95 -4.65
N ASN A 78 -26.62 3.93 -5.43
CA ASN A 78 -27.57 3.23 -6.29
C ASN A 78 -28.69 2.56 -5.48
N SER A 79 -28.35 1.94 -4.34
CA SER A 79 -29.35 1.31 -3.46
C SER A 79 -30.33 2.35 -2.90
N ARG A 80 -29.84 3.52 -2.50
CA ARG A 80 -30.69 4.64 -2.05
C ARG A 80 -31.63 5.14 -3.15
N ASP A 81 -31.13 5.28 -4.37
CA ASP A 81 -31.95 5.72 -5.51
C ASP A 81 -33.05 4.72 -5.83
N LEU A 82 -32.75 3.41 -5.81
CA LEU A 82 -33.75 2.36 -5.98
C LEU A 82 -34.81 2.39 -4.88
N LEU A 83 -34.40 2.52 -3.61
CA LEU A 83 -35.35 2.61 -2.49
C LEU A 83 -36.25 3.85 -2.61
N ARG A 84 -35.71 4.98 -3.05
CA ARG A 84 -36.49 6.20 -3.29
C ARG A 84 -37.50 5.99 -4.41
N ALA A 85 -37.09 5.41 -5.53
CA ALA A 85 -38.00 5.13 -6.65
C ALA A 85 -39.14 4.18 -6.26
N ILE A 86 -38.84 3.15 -5.46
CA ILE A 86 -39.88 2.26 -4.91
C ILE A 86 -40.84 3.04 -4.02
N GLY A 87 -40.32 3.89 -3.12
CA GLY A 87 -41.14 4.72 -2.24
C GLY A 87 -42.02 5.74 -2.99
N GLU A 88 -41.55 6.28 -4.11
CA GLU A 88 -42.32 7.18 -4.99
C GLU A 88 -43.39 6.44 -5.83
N SER A 89 -43.31 5.11 -5.93
CA SER A 89 -44.23 4.27 -6.71
C SER A 89 -45.36 3.61 -5.90
N LEU A 90 -45.35 3.77 -4.56
CA LEU A 90 -46.34 3.27 -3.61
C LEU A 90 -47.33 4.37 -3.23
#